data_AF-I4BGN0-F1
#
_entry.id   AF-I4BGN0-F1
#
_cell.length_a   1.000
_cell.length_b   1.000
_cell.length_c   1.000
_cell.angle_alpha   90.00
_cell.angle_beta   90.00
_cell.angle_gamma   90.00
#
_symmetry.space_group_name_H-M   'P 1'
#
loop_
_entity.id
_entity.type
_entity.pdbx_description
1 polymer ?
#
loop_
_entity_poly.entity_id
_entity_poly.type
_entity_poly.pdbx_seq_one_letter_code
_entity_poly.pdbx_strand_id
1 'polypeptide(L)' 'MDVDRVAELQRWEDAGAVWRVIGRGAGAVTVALLRCDAGEEVGRFTSDDPHLLAFVGERDGSED' A
#
# COMPACT_ATOMS: atom_id res chain seq x y z
N MET A 1 8.68 17.50 -1.20
CA MET A 1 8.40 16.62 -2.35
C MET A 1 7.60 15.48 -1.76
N ASP A 2 6.29 15.65 -1.70
CA ASP A 2 5.37 14.63 -1.21
C ASP A 2 5.41 13.47 -2.21
N VAL A 3 5.73 12.28 -1.72
CA VAL A 3 5.71 11.08 -2.55
C VAL A 3 4.25 10.71 -2.75
N ASP A 4 3.78 10.72 -4.00
CA ASP A 4 2.46 10.22 -4.37
C ASP A 4 2.34 8.72 -4.07
N ARG A 5 1.95 8.38 -2.84
CA ARG A 5 1.85 6.99 -2.35
C ARG A 5 0.91 6.15 -3.21
N VAL A 6 -0.14 6.76 -3.76
CA VAL A 6 -1.06 6.10 -4.70
C VAL A 6 -0.33 5.67 -5.98
N ALA A 7 0.48 6.56 -6.56
CA ALA A 7 1.24 6.24 -7.77
C ALA A 7 2.33 5.19 -7.49
N GLU A 8 2.89 5.18 -6.28
CA GLU A 8 3.82 4.14 -5.81
C GLU A 8 3.14 2.76 -5.77
N LEU A 9 1.96 2.65 -5.14
CA LEU A 9 1.21 1.40 -5.08
C LEU A 9 0.76 0.91 -6.46
N GLN A 10 0.26 1.80 -7.32
CA GLN A 10 -0.11 1.43 -8.69
C GLN A 10 1.08 0.89 -9.49
N ARG A 11 2.26 1.52 -9.36
CA ARG A 11 3.49 1.01 -10.00
C ARG A 11 3.92 -0.33 -9.42
N TRP A 12 3.70 -0.53 -8.12
CA TRP A 12 4.00 -1.80 -7.45
C TRP A 12 3.15 -2.94 -8.03
N GLU A 13 1.84 -2.70 -8.19
CA GLU A 13 0.90 -3.62 -8.83
C GLU A 13 1.25 -3.89 -10.30
N ASP A 14 1.60 -2.84 -11.06
CA ASP A 14 1.99 -2.95 -12.48
C ASP A 14 3.27 -3.78 -12.67
N ALA A 15 4.20 -3.72 -11.70
CA ALA A 15 5.39 -4.56 -11.67
C ALA A 15 5.10 -6.02 -11.27
N GLY A 16 3.83 -6.37 -10.99
CA GLY A 16 3.41 -7.70 -10.52
C GLY A 16 3.71 -7.95 -9.05
N ALA A 17 4.01 -6.92 -8.27
CA ALA A 17 4.27 -7.03 -6.84
C ALA A 17 3.01 -6.72 -6.03
N VAL A 18 2.90 -7.31 -4.84
CA VAL A 18 1.69 -7.23 -4.00
C VAL A 18 1.90 -6.21 -2.90
N TRP A 19 0.86 -5.46 -2.54
CA TRP A 19 0.84 -4.68 -1.31
C TRP A 19 -0.33 -5.11 -0.43
N ARG A 20 -0.18 -4.94 0.88
CA ARG A 20 -1.19 -5.32 1.88
C ARG A 20 -1.27 -4.29 2.99
N VAL A 21 -2.49 -3.93 3.37
CA VAL A 21 -2.76 -3.12 4.56
C VAL A 21 -2.60 -4.01 5.78
N ILE A 22 -1.62 -3.68 6.62
CA ILE A 22 -1.34 -4.42 7.86
C ILE A 22 -1.80 -3.67 9.12
N GLY A 23 -2.28 -2.44 8.95
CA GLY A 23 -2.81 -1.63 10.04
C GLY A 23 -3.66 -0.48 9.53
N ARG A 24 -4.77 -0.24 10.22
CA ARG A 24 -5.66 0.91 10.01
C ARG A 24 -5.92 1.55 11.37
N GLY A 25 -5.72 2.85 11.50
CA GLY A 25 -5.93 3.53 12.79
C GLY A 25 -5.80 5.04 12.72
N ALA A 26 -6.64 5.75 13.48
CA ALA A 26 -6.60 7.21 13.66
C ALA A 26 -6.57 8.04 12.36
N GLY A 27 -7.15 7.53 11.26
CA GLY A 27 -7.12 8.20 9.95
C GLY A 27 -5.83 7.98 9.15
N ALA A 28 -5.01 7.00 9.55
CA ALA A 28 -3.84 6.56 8.80
C ALA A 28 -3.94 5.07 8.47
N VAL A 29 -3.26 4.67 7.41
CA VAL A 29 -3.09 3.27 7.01
C VAL A 29 -1.61 2.92 6.95
N THR A 30 -1.30 1.70 7.36
CA THR A 30 0.03 1.12 7.26
C THR A 30 -0.01 0.05 6.20
N VAL A 31 0.77 0.24 5.14
CA VAL A 31 0.85 -0.64 3.98
C VAL A 31 2.23 -1.30 3.97
N ALA A 32 2.22 -2.62 3.88
CA ALA A 32 3.39 -3.45 3.59
C ALA A 32 3.48 -3.67 2.07
N LEU A 33 4.68 -3.54 1.53
CA LEU A 33 5.05 -3.85 0.16
C LEU A 33 5.72 -5.22 0.16
N LEU A 34 5.13 -6.16 -0.56
CA LEU A 34 5.56 -7.55 -0.63
C LEU A 34 6.17 -7.83 -2.01
N ARG A 35 7.18 -8.70 -2.06
CA ARG A 35 7.71 -9.23 -3.34
C ARG A 35 6.82 -10.31 -3.92
N CYS A 36 6.80 -10.37 -5.25
CA CYS A 36 6.06 -11.34 -6.06
C CYS A 36 6.37 -12.81 -5.69
N ASP A 37 7.62 -13.14 -5.37
CA ASP A 37 8.05 -14.55 -5.29
C ASP A 37 7.89 -15.23 -3.91
N ALA A 38 7.65 -14.47 -2.83
CA ALA A 38 7.69 -15.06 -1.48
C ALA A 38 6.76 -14.41 -0.44
N GLY A 39 6.05 -13.33 -0.76
CA GLY A 39 5.31 -12.57 0.26
C GLY A 39 6.22 -11.94 1.31
N GLU A 40 7.51 -11.77 1.01
CA GLU A 40 8.46 -11.12 1.92
C GLU A 40 8.24 -9.59 1.88
N GLU A 41 8.03 -8.98 3.05
CA GLU A 41 7.95 -7.53 3.20
C GLU A 41 9.31 -6.91 2.83
N VAL A 42 9.35 -6.19 1.73
CA VAL A 42 10.54 -5.41 1.31
C VAL A 42 10.47 -3.96 1.73
N GLY A 43 9.27 -3.48 2.03
CA GLY A 43 9.06 -2.13 2.47
C GLY A 43 7.77 -2.04 3.25
N ARG A 44 7.72 -1.05 4.14
CA ARG A 44 6.50 -0.70 4.84
C ARG A 44 6.48 0.79 5.06
N PHE A 45 5.32 1.38 4.88
CA PHE A 45 5.11 2.77 5.19
C PHE A 45 3.74 2.98 5.83
N THR A 46 3.64 4.06 6.60
CA THR A 46 2.37 4.56 7.13
C THR A 46 2.09 5.89 6.47
N SER A 47 0.84 6.11 6.08
CA SER A 47 0.41 7.36 5.49
C SER A 47 -1.02 7.68 5.92
N ASP A 48 -1.22 8.95 6.23
CA ASP A 48 -2.47 9.63 6.57
C ASP A 48 -3.01 10.44 5.39
N ASP A 49 -2.48 10.20 4.19
CA ASP A 49 -2.87 10.92 2.98
C ASP A 49 -4.30 10.54 2.57
N PRO A 50 -5.23 11.51 2.46
CA PRO A 50 -6.62 11.23 2.10
C PRO A 50 -6.76 10.59 0.71
N HIS A 51 -5.86 10.85 -0.23
CA HIS A 51 -5.85 10.20 -1.54
C HIS A 51 -5.48 8.72 -1.41
N LEU A 52 -4.51 8.39 -0.56
CA LEU A 52 -4.16 6.99 -0.30
C LEU A 52 -5.28 6.26 0.43
N LEU A 53 -5.88 6.90 1.44
CA LEU A 53 -7.02 6.35 2.17
C LEU A 53 -8.19 6.05 1.24
N ALA A 54 -8.48 6.95 0.28
CA ALA A 54 -9.52 6.75 -0.72
C ALA A 54 -9.16 5.65 -1.73
N PHE A 55 -7.90 5.55 -2.15
CA PHE A 55 -7.43 4.51 -3.07
C PHE A 55 -7.49 3.11 -2.44
N VAL A 56 -7.03 2.98 -1.20
CA VAL A 56 -7.10 1.73 -0.44
C VAL A 56 -8.56 1.41 -0.12
N GLY A 57 -9.35 2.40 0.32
CA GLY A 57 -10.76 2.22 0.65
C GLY A 57 -10.96 1.09 1.67
N GLU A 58 -11.78 0.11 1.32
CA GLU A 58 -12.02 -1.10 2.13
C GLU A 58 -11.07 -2.26 1.79
N ARG A 59 -10.25 -2.14 0.73
CA ARG A 59 -9.36 -3.21 0.25
C ARG A 59 -8.23 -3.43 1.22
N ASP A 60 -8.02 -4.67 1.65
CA ASP A 60 -6.90 -5.01 2.54
C ASP A 60 -5.60 -5.29 1.80
N GLY A 61 -5.60 -5.27 0.47
CA GLY A 61 -4.41 -5.42 -0.36
C GLY A 61 -4.72 -5.26 -1.85
N SER A 62 -3.70 -5.36 -2.69
CA SER A 62 -3.87 -5.34 -4.15
C SER A 62 -4.64 -6.55 -4.72
N GLU A 63 -4.73 -7.63 -3.93
CA GLU A 63 -5.38 -8.89 -4.31
C GLU A 63 -6.90 -8.90 -4.07
N ASP A 64 -7.42 -7.92 -3.33
CA ASP A 64 -8.85 -7.71 -3.07
C ASP A 64 -9.47 -6.83 -4.16
#